data_AF-A0AAJ4JT22-F1
#
_entry.id   AF-A0AAJ4JT22-F1
#
_cell.length_a   1.000
_cell.length_b   1.000
_cell.length_c   1.000
_cell.angle_alpha   90.00
_cell.angle_beta   90.00
_cell.angle_gamma   90.00
#
_symmetry.space_group_name_H-M   'P 1'
#
loop_
_entity.id
_entity.type
_entity.pdbx_description
1 polymer ?
#
loop_
_entity_poly.entity_id
_entity_poly.type
_entity_poly.pdbx_seq_one_letter_code
_entity_poly.pdbx_strand_id
1 'polypeptide(L)'
;MDEYPFTKLVIERNLTREEFAILMERLEKLNEQYEAQKEEGLIHFSSLLIHFAGMLTEKLEPDSTINALQREGFYPSLMNEFIRIIKQNNKG
;
A
#
# COMPACT_ATOMS: atom_id res chain seq x y z
N MET A 1 8.02 -19.74 5.66
CA MET A 1 7.90 -18.72 4.58
C MET A 1 6.80 -17.69 4.89
N ASP A 2 6.21 -17.68 6.09
CA ASP A 2 5.21 -16.67 6.48
C ASP A 2 5.82 -15.35 6.97
N GLU A 3 7.15 -15.30 7.11
CA GLU A 3 7.89 -14.14 7.64
C GLU A 3 8.04 -13.00 6.62
N TYR A 4 7.91 -13.29 5.30
CA TYR A 4 8.11 -12.31 4.24
C TYR A 4 7.03 -12.41 3.13
N PRO A 5 5.77 -12.02 3.42
CA PRO A 5 4.66 -12.08 2.47
C PRO A 5 4.77 -11.14 1.26
N PHE A 6 5.31 -9.93 1.40
CA PHE A 6 5.52 -8.99 0.30
C PHE A 6 6.69 -9.42 -0.59
N THR A 7 7.81 -9.82 0.00
CA THR A 7 8.95 -10.38 -0.73
C THR A 7 8.51 -11.61 -1.54
N LYS A 8 7.70 -12.49 -0.93
CA LYS A 8 7.09 -13.63 -1.63
C LYS A 8 6.19 -13.18 -2.78
N LEU A 9 5.34 -12.17 -2.56
CA LEU A 9 4.45 -11.62 -3.60
C LEU A 9 5.25 -11.09 -4.80
N VAL A 10 6.35 -10.36 -4.56
CA VAL A 10 7.25 -9.83 -5.61
C VAL A 10 7.80 -10.98 -6.47
N ILE A 11 8.24 -12.07 -5.84
CA ILE A 11 8.80 -13.24 -6.53
C ILE A 11 7.70 -13.99 -7.30
N GLU A 12 6.60 -14.33 -6.64
CA GLU A 12 5.51 -15.13 -7.24
C GLU A 12 4.82 -14.41 -8.41
N ARG A 13 4.77 -13.09 -8.36
CA ARG A 13 4.19 -12.26 -9.43
C ARG A 13 5.21 -11.84 -10.48
N ASN A 14 6.46 -12.31 -10.39
CA ASN A 14 7.55 -12.00 -11.32
C ASN A 14 7.67 -10.48 -11.57
N LEU A 15 7.72 -9.71 -10.48
CA LEU A 15 8.02 -8.29 -10.59
C LEU A 15 9.45 -8.13 -11.08
N THR A 16 9.63 -7.34 -12.14
CA THR A 16 10.97 -6.94 -12.56
C THR A 16 11.58 -5.99 -11.54
N ARG A 17 12.91 -5.86 -11.59
CA ARG A 17 13.63 -4.89 -10.75
C ARG A 17 13.11 -3.45 -10.96
N GLU A 18 12.74 -3.11 -12.18
CA GLU A 18 12.19 -1.80 -12.53
C GLU A 18 10.77 -1.61 -11.96
N GLU A 19 9.89 -2.61 -12.10
CA GLU A 19 8.54 -2.56 -11.51
C GLU A 19 8.60 -2.43 -9.99
N PHE A 20 9.50 -3.17 -9.34
CA PHE A 20 9.72 -3.07 -7.90
C PHE A 20 10.23 -1.68 -7.51
N ALA A 21 11.23 -1.15 -8.21
CA ALA A 21 11.78 0.18 -7.91
C ALA A 21 10.72 1.28 -8.07
N ILE A 22 9.95 1.24 -9.17
CA ILE A 22 8.85 2.17 -9.42
C ILE A 22 7.78 2.07 -8.33
N LEU A 23 7.42 0.85 -7.91
CA LEU A 23 6.45 0.65 -6.83
C LEU A 23 6.95 1.29 -5.52
N MET A 24 8.20 1.05 -5.14
CA MET A 24 8.76 1.59 -3.91
C MET A 24 8.88 3.12 -3.95
N GLU A 25 9.29 3.71 -5.08
CA GLU A 25 9.34 5.17 -5.26
C GLU A 25 7.94 5.80 -5.14
N ARG A 26 6.93 5.17 -5.73
CA ARG A 26 5.55 5.66 -5.64
C ARG A 26 4.98 5.52 -4.23
N LEU A 27 5.30 4.43 -3.53
CA LEU A 27 4.91 4.23 -2.13
C LEU A 27 5.53 5.29 -1.21
N GLU A 28 6.80 5.63 -1.42
CA GLU A 28 7.47 6.69 -0.67
C GLU A 28 6.74 8.02 -0.81
N LYS A 29 6.48 8.46 -2.05
CA LYS A 29 5.73 9.71 -2.33
C LYS A 29 4.32 9.70 -1.76
N LEU A 30 3.65 8.54 -1.82
CA LEU A 30 2.29 8.40 -1.28
C LEU A 30 2.30 8.50 0.25
N ASN A 31 3.33 7.95 0.91
CA ASN A 31 3.50 8.08 2.35
C ASN A 31 3.87 9.50 2.77
N GLU A 32 4.74 10.19 2.03
CA GLU A 32 5.03 11.62 2.27
C GLU A 32 3.75 12.46 2.18
N GLN A 33 2.92 12.22 1.15
CA GLN A 33 1.64 12.89 1.01
C GLN A 33 0.70 12.59 2.19
N TYR A 34 0.67 11.34 2.65
CA TYR A 34 -0.14 10.93 3.80
C TYR A 34 0.29 11.65 5.09
N GLU A 35 1.58 11.67 5.40
CA GLU A 35 2.08 12.32 6.61
C GLU A 35 1.87 13.84 6.56
N ALA A 36 2.11 14.49 5.41
CA ALA A 36 1.79 15.91 5.23
C ALA A 36 0.31 16.22 5.45
N GLN A 37 -0.59 15.39 4.90
CA GLN A 37 -2.04 15.56 5.11
C GLN A 37 -2.43 15.36 6.58
N LYS A 38 -1.78 14.47 7.33
CA LYS A 38 -2.01 14.32 8.77
C LYS A 38 -1.55 15.54 9.55
N GLU A 39 -0.39 16.10 9.22
CA GLU A 39 0.12 17.32 9.85
C GLU A 39 -0.82 18.51 9.61
N GLU A 40 -1.46 18.57 8.44
CA GLU A 40 -2.48 19.56 8.09
C GLU A 40 -3.86 19.30 8.74
N GLY A 41 -4.03 18.18 9.44
CA GLY A 41 -5.26 17.85 10.17
C GLY A 41 -6.33 17.14 9.34
N LEU A 42 -6.00 16.59 8.18
CA LEU A 42 -6.93 15.76 7.42
C LEU A 42 -7.22 14.45 8.15
N ILE A 43 -8.45 13.96 7.99
CA ILE A 43 -8.94 12.72 8.62
C ILE A 43 -9.54 11.72 7.63
N HIS A 44 -9.60 12.07 6.34
CA HIS A 44 -10.19 11.25 5.28
C HIS A 44 -9.16 10.98 4.19
N PHE A 45 -8.72 9.72 4.08
CA PHE A 45 -7.63 9.30 3.19
C PHE A 45 -8.08 8.35 2.07
N SER A 46 -9.38 8.25 1.78
CA SER A 46 -9.92 7.36 0.75
C SER A 46 -9.35 7.67 -0.65
N SER A 47 -9.02 8.93 -0.93
CA SER A 47 -8.36 9.34 -2.17
C SER A 47 -6.96 8.73 -2.32
N LEU A 48 -6.19 8.61 -1.23
CA LEU A 48 -4.89 7.97 -1.24
C LEU A 48 -4.99 6.46 -1.48
N LEU A 49 -6.05 5.82 -0.96
CA LEU A 49 -6.32 4.40 -1.24
C LEU A 49 -6.66 4.18 -2.73
N ILE A 50 -7.47 5.06 -3.32
CA ILE A 50 -7.78 5.01 -4.75
C ILE A 50 -6.51 5.21 -5.58
N HIS A 51 -5.65 6.17 -5.20
CA HIS A 51 -4.37 6.39 -5.85
C HIS A 51 -3.45 5.15 -5.72
N PHE A 52 -3.37 4.55 -4.53
CA PHE A 52 -2.64 3.31 -4.31
C PHE A 52 -3.12 2.21 -5.27
N ALA A 53 -4.43 1.98 -5.38
CA ALA A 53 -4.96 0.95 -6.28
C ALA A 53 -4.64 1.25 -7.75
N GLY A 54 -4.73 2.52 -8.17
CA GLY A 54 -4.44 2.94 -9.55
C GLY A 54 -2.97 2.93 -9.93
N MET A 55 -2.04 2.97 -8.96
CA MET A 55 -0.60 2.97 -9.24
C MET A 55 0.01 1.56 -9.32
N LEU A 56 -0.70 0.53 -8.83
CA LEU A 56 -0.24 -0.86 -8.89
C LEU A 56 -0.24 -1.37 -10.34
N THR A 57 0.67 -2.29 -10.63
CA THR A 57 0.60 -3.06 -11.87
C THR A 57 -0.52 -4.08 -11.78
N GLU A 58 -1.03 -4.54 -12.93
CA GLU A 58 -2.07 -5.59 -13.00
C GLU A 58 -1.65 -6.92 -12.33
N LYS A 59 -0.35 -7.10 -12.08
CA LYS A 59 0.22 -8.25 -11.38
C LYS A 59 -0.09 -8.26 -9.88
N LEU A 60 -0.45 -7.11 -9.32
CA LEU A 60 -0.65 -6.92 -7.89
C LEU A 60 -2.11 -6.60 -7.60
N GLU A 61 -2.68 -7.31 -6.63
CA GLU A 61 -4.04 -7.04 -6.17
C GLU A 61 -3.94 -6.09 -4.94
N PRO A 62 -4.67 -4.97 -4.90
CA PRO A 62 -4.54 -3.94 -3.86
C PRO A 62 -4.62 -4.46 -2.43
N ASP A 63 -5.68 -5.18 -2.08
CA ASP A 63 -5.93 -5.59 -0.70
C ASP A 63 -4.84 -6.56 -0.21
N SER A 64 -4.45 -7.52 -1.04
CA SER A 64 -3.38 -8.46 -0.73
C SER A 64 -2.02 -7.77 -0.60
N THR A 65 -1.74 -6.77 -1.44
CA THR A 65 -0.49 -6.00 -1.43
C THR A 65 -0.39 -5.14 -0.17
N ILE A 66 -1.47 -4.47 0.23
CA ILE A 66 -1.54 -3.67 1.46
C ILE A 66 -1.22 -4.54 2.68
N ASN A 67 -1.86 -5.71 2.78
CA ASN A 67 -1.63 -6.63 3.89
C ASN A 67 -0.19 -7.18 3.90
N ALA A 68 0.38 -7.46 2.74
CA ALA A 68 1.74 -7.96 2.62
C ALA A 68 2.77 -6.90 3.05
N LEU A 69 2.62 -5.65 2.56
CA LEU A 69 3.45 -4.50 2.95
C LEU A 69 3.38 -4.23 4.45
N GLN A 70 2.17 -4.23 5.01
CA GLN A 70 1.93 -4.01 6.43
C GLN A 70 2.65 -5.03 7.31
N ARG A 71 2.59 -6.31 6.92
CA ARG A 71 3.21 -7.42 7.67
C ARG A 71 4.73 -7.38 7.65
N GLU A 72 5.32 -6.87 6.57
CA GLU A 72 6.78 -6.67 6.48
C GLU A 72 7.25 -5.31 7.03
N GLY A 73 6.33 -4.47 7.52
CA GLY A 73 6.68 -3.20 8.16
C GLY A 73 6.95 -2.05 7.18
N PHE A 74 6.52 -2.18 5.92
CA PHE A 74 6.60 -1.07 4.96
C PHE A 74 5.47 -0.08 5.21
N TYR A 75 5.84 1.18 5.50
CA TYR A 75 4.92 2.31 5.71
C TYR A 75 3.70 1.95 6.59
N PRO A 76 3.92 1.41 7.81
CA PRO A 76 2.86 0.77 8.59
C PRO A 76 1.72 1.73 8.97
N SER A 77 2.00 3.03 9.15
CA SER A 77 1.00 4.07 9.40
C SER A 77 0.01 4.18 8.23
N LEU A 78 0.52 4.33 7.02
CA LEU A 78 -0.26 4.37 5.77
C LEU A 78 -1.04 3.07 5.54
N MET A 79 -0.37 1.92 5.63
CA MET A 79 -1.01 0.62 5.38
C MET A 79 -2.14 0.32 6.38
N ASN A 80 -1.95 0.68 7.65
CA ASN A 80 -3.01 0.51 8.66
C ASN A 80 -4.22 1.40 8.38
N GLU A 81 -4.00 2.63 7.89
CA GLU A 81 -5.10 3.52 7.50
C GLU A 81 -5.87 2.96 6.29
N PHE A 82 -5.18 2.42 5.28
CA PHE A 82 -5.81 1.73 4.16
C PHE A 82 -6.66 0.54 4.60
N ILE A 83 -6.11 -0.32 5.47
CA ILE A 83 -6.84 -1.46 6.04
C ILE A 83 -8.11 -0.98 6.78
N ARG A 84 -8.01 0.13 7.53
CA ARG A 84 -9.15 0.72 8.23
C ARG A 84 -10.22 1.19 7.24
N ILE A 85 -9.86 1.90 6.18
CA ILE A 85 -10.80 2.39 5.16
C ILE A 85 -11.52 1.21 4.48
N ILE A 86 -10.78 0.17 4.06
CA ILE A 86 -11.36 -1.02 3.43
C ILE A 86 -12.37 -1.69 4.38
N LYS A 87 -12.02 -1.86 5.66
CA LYS A 87 -12.92 -2.45 6.67
C LYS A 87 -14.17 -1.61 6.94
N GLN A 88 -14.10 -0.29 6.76
CA GLN A 88 -15.27 0.59 6.89
C GLN A 88 -16.20 0.44 5.69
N ASN A 89 -15.64 0.36 4.48
CA ASN A 89 -16.42 0.22 3.24
C ASN A 89 -17.13 -1.14 3.15
N ASN A 90 -16.53 -2.23 3.65
CA ASN A 90 -17.11 -3.57 3.62
C ASN A 90 -18.20 -3.83 4.67
N LYS A 91 -18.57 -2.82 5.47
CA LYS A 91 -19.64 -2.90 6.48
C LYS A 91 -20.98 -2.31 6.02
N GLY A 92 -21.09 -1.91 4.76
CA GLY A 92 -22.33 -1.52 4.09
C GLY A 92 -22.88 -2.65 3.23
#